data_AF-V5F598-F1
#
_entry.id   AF-V5F598-F1
#
_cell.length_a   1.000
_cell.length_b   1.000
_cell.length_c   1.000
_cell.angle_alpha   90.00
_cell.angle_beta   90.00
_cell.angle_gamma   90.00
#
_symmetry.space_group_name_H-M   'P 1'
#
loop_
_entity.id
_entity.type
_entity.pdbx_description
1 polymer ?
#
loop_
_entity_poly.entity_id
_entity_poly.type
_entity_poly.pdbx_seq_one_letter_code
_entity_poly.pdbx_strand_id
1 'polypeptide(L)'
;MQRLIPAATWSWIDSCFDGKAIHTAMLNAIAGTDTKHTLSRIITKCDADSVKHDIWHKSSHITREIKRTPLSELLADLIRHHVIKGEWLINKKNAKLWFVDEELFIVWDNAVDELVEEMNNAGYNIPEVPAVLARLMCEEAMAIEFKENEPYHNIYPEILGDVKKPVKLRCLHLRFAARFVPDIEKVYSLG
;
A
#
# COMPACT_ATOMS: atom_id res chain seq x y z
N MET A 1 -26.91 -27.00 -16.26
CA MET A 1 -25.86 -27.05 -15.24
C MET A 1 -25.15 -28.41 -15.38
N GLN A 2 -24.09 -28.45 -16.18
CA GLN A 2 -23.35 -29.70 -16.44
C GLN A 2 -22.72 -30.21 -15.15
N ARG A 3 -22.91 -31.51 -14.88
CA ARG A 3 -22.71 -32.15 -13.58
C ARG A 3 -21.20 -32.25 -13.29
N LEU A 4 -20.66 -31.32 -12.51
CA LEU A 4 -19.27 -31.35 -12.01
C LEU A 4 -18.92 -32.63 -11.25
N ILE A 5 -19.94 -33.35 -10.76
CA ILE A 5 -19.80 -34.61 -10.04
C ILE A 5 -20.24 -35.76 -10.95
N PRO A 6 -19.38 -36.77 -11.22
CA PRO A 6 -19.71 -37.92 -12.06
C PRO A 6 -20.93 -38.71 -11.58
N ALA A 7 -21.67 -39.31 -12.51
CA ALA A 7 -22.89 -40.07 -12.20
C ALA A 7 -22.65 -41.27 -11.27
N ALA A 8 -21.49 -41.92 -11.39
CA ALA A 8 -21.10 -43.02 -10.51
C ALA A 8 -20.95 -42.56 -9.05
N THR A 9 -20.37 -41.38 -8.83
CA THR A 9 -20.22 -40.78 -7.50
C THR A 9 -21.57 -40.44 -6.90
N TRP A 10 -22.51 -39.95 -7.72
CA TRP A 10 -23.89 -39.72 -7.27
C TRP A 10 -24.62 -41.00 -6.86
N SER A 11 -24.48 -42.06 -7.66
CA SER A 11 -25.07 -43.35 -7.34
C SER A 11 -24.47 -43.93 -6.06
N TRP A 12 -23.18 -43.71 -5.83
CA TRP A 12 -22.52 -44.14 -4.60
C TRP A 12 -23.05 -43.38 -3.38
N ILE A 13 -23.14 -42.04 -3.45
CA ILE A 13 -23.69 -41.22 -2.36
C ILE A 13 -25.13 -41.64 -2.04
N ASP A 14 -25.99 -41.87 -3.04
CA ASP A 14 -27.39 -42.27 -2.79
C ASP A 14 -27.53 -43.70 -2.23
N SER A 15 -26.56 -44.58 -2.50
CA SER A 15 -26.52 -45.95 -1.98
C SER A 15 -26.06 -46.08 -0.52
N CYS A 16 -25.45 -45.03 0.04
CA CYS A 16 -24.99 -45.03 1.43
C CYS A 16 -26.15 -44.73 2.40
N PHE A 17 -26.14 -45.39 3.57
CA PHE A 17 -27.17 -45.24 4.62
C PHE A 17 -27.42 -43.78 5.04
N ASP A 18 -26.34 -43.02 5.26
CA ASP A 18 -26.40 -41.59 5.63
C ASP A 18 -26.22 -40.64 4.42
N GLY A 19 -26.10 -41.18 3.20
CA GLY A 19 -25.72 -40.40 2.03
C GLY A 19 -26.80 -39.42 1.56
N LYS A 20 -28.08 -39.74 1.78
CA LYS A 20 -29.20 -38.81 1.54
C LYS A 20 -29.18 -37.61 2.49
N ALA A 21 -28.79 -37.81 3.75
CA ALA A 21 -28.67 -36.74 4.72
C ALA A 21 -27.50 -35.80 4.36
N ILE A 22 -26.36 -36.37 3.97
CA ILE A 22 -25.19 -35.61 3.49
C ILE A 22 -25.54 -34.81 2.23
N HIS A 23 -26.24 -35.43 1.28
CA HIS A 23 -26.69 -34.76 0.05
C HIS A 23 -27.60 -33.56 0.34
N THR A 24 -28.58 -33.75 1.23
CA THR A 24 -29.52 -32.69 1.61
C THR A 24 -28.80 -31.56 2.35
N ALA A 25 -27.89 -31.89 3.27
CA ALA A 25 -27.07 -30.91 3.97
C ALA A 25 -26.17 -30.11 3.02
N MET A 26 -25.60 -30.77 1.99
CA MET A 26 -24.76 -30.11 0.98
C MET A 26 -25.58 -29.13 0.13
N LEU A 27 -26.77 -29.52 -0.32
CA LEU A 27 -27.67 -28.63 -1.06
C LEU A 27 -28.12 -27.44 -0.21
N ASN A 28 -28.46 -27.67 1.06
CA ASN A 28 -28.85 -26.61 1.99
C ASN A 28 -27.70 -25.64 2.28
N ALA A 29 -26.46 -26.13 2.38
CA ALA A 29 -25.29 -25.29 2.59
C ALA A 29 -24.98 -24.43 1.36
N ILE A 30 -25.10 -24.97 0.14
CA ILE A 30 -24.93 -24.22 -1.12
C ILE A 30 -26.05 -23.18 -1.28
N ALA A 31 -27.28 -23.53 -0.93
CA ALA A 31 -28.43 -22.62 -1.00
C ALA A 31 -28.45 -21.57 0.12
N GLY A 32 -27.58 -21.70 1.14
CA GLY A 32 -27.53 -20.80 2.29
C GLY A 32 -28.76 -20.87 3.21
N THR A 33 -29.55 -21.93 3.12
CA THR A 33 -30.87 -22.02 3.79
C THR A 33 -30.80 -22.51 5.23
N ASP A 34 -29.76 -23.26 5.61
CA ASP A 34 -29.59 -23.77 6.98
C ASP A 34 -28.20 -23.39 7.53
N THR A 35 -28.17 -22.29 8.28
CA THR A 35 -26.95 -21.76 8.91
C THR A 35 -26.55 -22.49 10.21
N LYS A 36 -27.42 -23.36 10.75
CA LYS A 36 -27.17 -24.08 12.02
C LYS A 36 -26.44 -25.40 11.81
N HIS A 37 -26.58 -26.01 10.63
CA HIS A 37 -25.92 -27.26 10.30
C HIS A 37 -24.39 -27.12 10.29
N THR A 38 -23.68 -28.15 10.77
CA THR A 38 -22.21 -28.15 10.89
C THR A 38 -21.51 -27.91 9.55
N LEU A 39 -22.05 -28.47 8.46
CA LEU A 39 -21.49 -28.31 7.12
C LEU A 39 -21.51 -26.85 6.64
N SER A 40 -22.64 -26.16 6.84
CA SER A 40 -22.78 -24.74 6.48
C SER A 40 -21.82 -23.86 7.28
N ARG A 41 -21.65 -24.14 8.58
CA ARG A 41 -20.67 -23.42 9.43
C ARG A 41 -19.24 -23.60 8.96
N ILE A 42 -18.87 -24.80 8.52
CA ILE A 42 -17.54 -25.07 7.96
C ILE A 42 -17.35 -24.29 6.67
N ILE A 43 -18.33 -24.33 5.76
CA ILE A 43 -18.29 -23.59 4.50
C ILE A 43 -18.15 -22.09 4.74
N THR A 44 -18.99 -21.50 5.60
CA THR A 44 -18.89 -20.06 5.94
C THR A 44 -17.53 -19.70 6.55
N LYS A 45 -16.98 -20.57 7.40
CA LYS A 45 -15.64 -20.36 7.96
C LYS A 45 -14.56 -20.45 6.87
N CYS A 46 -14.64 -21.44 5.99
CA CYS A 46 -13.73 -21.60 4.87
C CYS A 46 -13.83 -20.41 3.90
N ASP A 47 -15.01 -19.89 3.63
CA ASP A 47 -15.21 -18.69 2.80
C ASP A 47 -14.56 -17.47 3.46
N ALA A 48 -14.78 -17.27 4.77
CA ALA A 48 -14.16 -16.17 5.50
C ALA A 48 -12.62 -16.30 5.58
N ASP A 49 -12.12 -17.51 5.81
CA ASP A 49 -10.69 -17.80 5.85
C ASP A 49 -10.07 -17.71 4.45
N SER A 50 -10.79 -18.08 3.39
CA SER A 50 -10.39 -17.90 1.99
C SER A 50 -10.36 -16.42 1.62
N VAL A 51 -11.34 -15.61 2.03
CA VAL A 51 -11.34 -14.16 1.82
C VAL A 51 -10.19 -13.51 2.57
N LYS A 52 -9.95 -13.91 3.83
CA LYS A 52 -8.76 -13.45 4.56
C LYS A 52 -7.51 -13.86 3.82
N HIS A 53 -7.36 -15.14 3.48
CA HIS A 53 -6.21 -15.66 2.75
C HIS A 53 -6.01 -14.88 1.45
N ASP A 54 -7.04 -14.60 0.67
CA ASP A 54 -6.98 -13.74 -0.51
C ASP A 54 -6.57 -12.31 -0.18
N ILE A 55 -7.02 -11.71 0.92
CA ILE A 55 -6.57 -10.37 1.33
C ILE A 55 -5.08 -10.38 1.72
N TRP A 56 -4.64 -11.39 2.47
CA TRP A 56 -3.24 -11.57 2.90
C TRP A 56 -2.33 -11.92 1.72
N HIS A 57 -2.82 -12.69 0.75
CA HIS A 57 -2.04 -13.23 -0.38
C HIS A 57 -2.30 -12.53 -1.72
N LYS A 58 -3.25 -11.59 -1.83
CA LYS A 58 -3.32 -10.65 -2.97
C LYS A 58 -2.08 -9.75 -3.06
N SER A 59 -1.30 -9.61 -1.99
CA SER A 59 0.05 -9.04 -2.07
C SER A 59 1.09 -10.01 -2.66
N SER A 60 0.86 -11.33 -2.63
CA SER A 60 1.83 -12.37 -3.01
C SER A 60 1.50 -13.16 -4.29
N HIS A 61 0.26 -13.13 -4.77
CA HIS A 61 -0.18 -13.80 -6.00
C HIS A 61 -0.58 -12.83 -7.11
N ILE A 62 0.19 -11.74 -7.22
CA ILE A 62 0.47 -11.14 -8.53
C ILE A 62 1.13 -12.23 -9.37
N THR A 63 0.34 -12.77 -10.29
CA THR A 63 0.81 -13.64 -11.36
C THR A 63 1.97 -12.94 -12.08
N ARG A 64 2.91 -13.72 -12.59
CA ARG A 64 4.09 -13.35 -13.40
C ARG A 64 3.77 -12.58 -14.70
N GLU A 65 2.76 -11.73 -14.72
CA GLU A 65 2.77 -10.56 -15.58
C GLU A 65 3.53 -9.47 -14.82
N ILE A 66 4.63 -9.06 -15.42
CA ILE A 66 5.52 -8.01 -14.95
C ILE A 66 4.73 -6.68 -14.98
N LYS A 67 3.84 -6.48 -14.01
CA LYS A 67 3.60 -5.13 -13.50
C LYS A 67 4.87 -4.82 -12.72
N ARG A 68 5.89 -4.30 -13.42
CA ARG A 68 6.96 -3.55 -12.78
C ARG A 68 6.23 -2.44 -12.03
N THR A 69 5.94 -2.65 -10.76
CA THR A 69 5.52 -1.58 -9.87
C THR A 69 6.58 -0.50 -10.05
N PRO A 70 6.20 0.71 -10.51
CA PRO A 70 7.14 1.78 -10.75
C PRO A 70 7.97 2.00 -9.48
N LEU A 71 9.26 2.29 -9.63
CA LEU A 71 10.14 2.45 -8.47
C LEU A 71 9.64 3.61 -7.59
N SER A 72 9.03 4.63 -8.19
CA SER A 72 8.38 5.71 -7.44
C SER A 72 7.19 5.24 -6.58
N GLU A 73 6.44 4.21 -6.99
CA GLU A 73 5.36 3.63 -6.18
C GLU A 73 5.92 2.91 -4.96
N LEU A 74 7.00 2.15 -5.13
CA LEU A 74 7.67 1.46 -4.03
C LEU A 74 8.26 2.47 -3.02
N LEU A 75 8.91 3.52 -3.52
CA LEU A 75 9.42 4.61 -2.69
C LEU A 75 8.28 5.33 -1.96
N ALA A 76 7.15 5.59 -2.62
CA ALA A 76 5.99 6.20 -1.99
C ALA A 76 5.38 5.32 -0.90
N ASP A 77 5.35 4.00 -1.09
CA ASP A 77 4.90 3.05 -0.07
C ASP A 77 5.83 3.02 1.14
N LEU A 78 7.15 3.06 0.94
CA LEU A 78 8.13 3.17 2.03
C LEU A 78 7.95 4.46 2.81
N ILE A 79 7.87 5.60 2.13
CA ILE A 79 7.62 6.90 2.77
C ILE A 79 6.33 6.84 3.60
N ARG A 80 5.25 6.31 3.03
CA ARG A 80 3.97 6.15 3.74
C ARG A 80 4.12 5.23 4.96
N HIS A 81 4.89 4.15 4.84
CA HIS A 81 5.14 3.22 5.94
C HIS A 81 5.83 3.91 7.12
N HIS A 82 6.89 4.67 6.87
CA HIS A 82 7.59 5.43 7.92
C HIS A 82 6.72 6.48 8.61
N VAL A 83 5.83 7.14 7.85
CA VAL A 83 4.86 8.09 8.40
C VAL A 83 3.88 7.39 9.33
N ILE A 84 3.31 6.26 8.91
CA ILE A 84 2.36 5.48 9.71
C ILE A 84 3.02 4.93 10.98
N LYS A 85 4.28 4.49 10.87
CA LYS A 85 5.08 4.01 11.99
C LYS A 85 5.48 5.13 12.98
N GLY A 86 5.33 6.38 12.57
CA GLY A 86 5.65 7.56 13.38
C GLY A 86 7.14 7.91 13.43
N GLU A 87 7.95 7.28 12.58
CA GLU A 87 9.39 7.55 12.48
C GLU A 87 9.65 8.88 11.77
N TRP A 88 8.84 9.17 10.75
CA TRP A 88 8.93 10.42 10.02
C TRP A 88 7.95 11.44 10.58
N LEU A 89 8.51 12.40 11.30
CA LEU A 89 7.77 13.52 11.86
C LEU A 89 7.47 14.56 10.76
N ILE A 90 6.33 15.25 10.90
CA ILE A 90 5.88 16.32 10.00
C ILE A 90 5.92 17.66 10.75
N ASN A 91 6.39 18.73 10.10
CA ASN A 91 6.40 20.11 10.63
C ASN A 91 7.09 20.27 12.00
N LYS A 92 8.15 19.49 12.24
CA LYS A 92 9.00 19.57 13.44
C LYS A 92 10.43 19.89 13.06
N LYS A 93 11.21 20.38 14.03
CA LYS A 93 12.66 20.54 13.85
C LYS A 93 13.28 19.17 13.53
N ASN A 94 14.07 19.10 12.46
CA ASN A 94 14.62 17.86 11.87
C ASN A 94 13.59 16.91 11.24
N ALA A 95 12.37 17.37 10.96
CA ALA A 95 11.40 16.63 10.16
C ALA A 95 11.90 16.46 8.72
N LYS A 96 11.65 15.28 8.15
CA LYS A 96 11.86 14.99 6.73
C LYS A 96 10.69 15.47 5.88
N LEU A 97 9.49 15.58 6.46
CA LEU A 97 8.28 16.02 5.78
C LEU A 97 7.82 17.38 6.29
N TRP A 98 7.42 18.23 5.36
CA TRP A 98 6.96 19.59 5.60
C TRP A 98 5.65 19.78 4.87
N PHE A 99 4.63 20.21 5.58
CA PHE A 99 3.33 20.55 5.03
C PHE A 99 3.16 22.06 5.10
N VAL A 100 3.29 22.73 3.95
CA VAL A 100 3.35 24.19 3.80
C VAL A 100 2.37 24.58 2.71
N ASP A 101 1.55 25.62 2.94
CA ASP A 101 0.53 26.10 2.00
C ASP A 101 -0.39 25.00 1.43
N GLU A 102 -0.80 24.03 2.26
CA GLU A 102 -1.56 22.83 1.88
C GLU A 102 -0.84 21.86 0.92
N GLU A 103 0.44 22.11 0.64
CA GLU A 103 1.30 21.26 -0.18
C GLU A 103 2.29 20.46 0.68
N LEU A 104 2.64 19.26 0.23
CA LEU A 104 3.55 18.37 0.95
C LEU A 104 4.92 18.34 0.29
N PHE A 105 5.94 18.62 1.10
CA PHE A 105 7.33 18.65 0.70
C PHE A 105 8.14 17.62 1.50
N ILE A 106 9.09 16.97 0.83
CA ILE A 106 10.05 16.07 1.45
C ILE A 106 11.47 16.61 1.31
N VAL A 107 12.21 16.68 2.42
CA VAL A 107 13.65 17.00 2.43
C VAL A 107 14.41 15.80 1.88
N TRP A 108 14.60 15.78 0.57
CA TRP A 108 15.08 14.61 -0.16
C TRP A 108 16.45 14.14 0.29
N ASP A 109 17.40 15.07 0.44
CA ASP A 109 18.78 14.75 0.81
C ASP A 109 18.88 14.04 2.18
N ASN A 110 17.90 14.23 3.07
CA ASN A 110 17.85 13.57 4.38
C ASN A 110 17.03 12.26 4.39
N ALA A 111 16.25 12.01 3.33
CA ALA A 111 15.33 10.89 3.26
C ALA A 111 15.83 9.76 2.35
N VAL A 112 16.59 10.10 1.31
CA VAL A 112 16.99 9.14 0.28
C VAL A 112 17.86 8.01 0.80
N ASP A 113 18.87 8.31 1.62
CA ASP A 113 19.82 7.30 2.07
C ASP A 113 19.11 6.15 2.83
N GLU A 114 18.15 6.50 3.69
CA GLU A 114 17.31 5.55 4.42
C GLU A 114 16.41 4.73 3.49
N LEU A 115 15.76 5.39 2.53
CA LEU A 115 14.93 4.70 1.54
C LEU A 115 15.75 3.74 0.66
N VAL A 116 16.98 4.13 0.29
CA VAL A 116 17.88 3.31 -0.53
C VAL A 116 18.37 2.09 0.24
N GLU A 117 18.75 2.26 1.50
CA GLU A 117 19.17 1.17 2.36
C GLU A 117 18.04 0.13 2.54
N GLU A 118 16.81 0.57 2.80
CA GLU A 118 15.66 -0.34 2.94
C GLU A 118 15.33 -1.07 1.63
N MET A 119 15.39 -0.39 0.49
CA MET A 119 15.17 -1.01 -0.82
C MET A 119 16.22 -2.06 -1.16
N ASN A 120 17.49 -1.77 -0.86
CA ASN A 120 18.58 -2.72 -1.04
C ASN A 120 18.41 -3.95 -0.12
N ASN A 121 18.02 -3.73 1.15
CA ASN A 121 17.74 -4.81 2.10
C ASN A 121 16.55 -5.70 1.66
N ALA A 122 15.56 -5.11 0.98
CA ALA A 122 14.45 -5.84 0.37
C ALA A 122 14.83 -6.60 -0.92
N GLY A 123 16.07 -6.45 -1.42
CA GLY A 123 16.60 -7.14 -2.59
C GLY A 123 16.38 -6.40 -3.92
N TYR A 124 15.96 -5.14 -3.90
CA TYR A 124 15.86 -4.31 -5.09
C TYR A 124 17.21 -3.65 -5.40
N ASN A 125 17.61 -3.66 -6.67
CA ASN A 125 18.81 -2.93 -7.11
C ASN A 125 18.38 -1.60 -7.73
N ILE A 126 18.58 -0.51 -7.00
CA ILE A 126 18.13 0.84 -7.38
C ILE A 126 19.31 1.82 -7.48
N PRO A 127 19.18 2.91 -8.25
CA PRO A 127 20.23 3.92 -8.32
C PRO A 127 20.49 4.57 -6.96
N GLU A 128 21.74 4.57 -6.50
CA GLU A 128 22.15 5.23 -5.25
C GLU A 128 22.21 6.76 -5.37
N VAL A 129 22.14 7.31 -6.60
CA VAL A 129 22.27 8.75 -6.84
C VAL A 129 20.95 9.46 -6.52
N PRO A 130 20.90 10.34 -5.49
CA PRO A 130 19.64 10.98 -5.07
C PRO A 130 18.96 11.79 -6.17
N ALA A 131 19.75 12.47 -7.02
CA ALA A 131 19.23 13.26 -8.12
C ALA A 131 18.55 12.41 -9.20
N VAL A 132 18.98 11.16 -9.40
CA VAL A 132 18.36 10.24 -10.37
C VAL A 132 17.01 9.77 -9.84
N LEU A 133 16.94 9.40 -8.56
CA LEU A 133 15.69 9.01 -7.92
C LEU A 133 14.69 10.17 -7.85
N ALA A 134 15.16 11.40 -7.61
CA ALA A 134 14.32 12.61 -7.64
C ALA A 134 13.67 12.81 -9.00
N ARG A 135 14.44 12.70 -10.08
CA ARG A 135 13.94 12.81 -11.46
C ARG A 135 12.93 11.70 -11.76
N LEU A 136 13.22 10.47 -11.34
CA LEU A 136 12.31 9.35 -11.53
C LEU A 136 10.95 9.59 -10.85
N MET A 137 10.94 10.15 -9.62
CA MET A 137 9.71 10.54 -8.93
C MET A 137 8.90 11.58 -9.71
N CYS A 138 9.58 12.52 -10.38
CA CYS A 138 8.93 13.51 -11.25
C CYS A 138 8.42 12.90 -12.56
N GLU A 139 9.22 12.07 -13.23
CA GLU A 139 8.87 11.39 -14.49
C GLU A 139 7.65 10.49 -14.33
N GLU A 140 7.56 9.77 -13.22
CA GLU A 140 6.45 8.89 -12.86
C GLU A 140 5.29 9.63 -12.17
N ALA A 141 5.30 10.97 -12.19
CA ALA A 141 4.23 11.84 -11.71
C ALA A 141 3.90 11.73 -10.20
N MET A 142 4.83 11.25 -9.39
CA MET A 142 4.75 11.25 -7.92
C MET A 142 5.19 12.57 -7.28
N ALA A 143 6.08 13.29 -7.95
CA ALA A 143 6.56 14.61 -7.55
C ALA A 143 6.37 15.65 -8.67
N ILE A 144 6.37 16.92 -8.28
CA ILE A 144 6.21 18.07 -9.18
C ILE A 144 7.56 18.76 -9.33
N GLU A 145 8.02 18.94 -10.55
CA GLU A 145 9.22 19.72 -10.84
C GLU A 145 9.00 21.21 -10.54
N PHE A 146 10.02 21.90 -10.05
CA PHE A 146 9.94 23.34 -9.82
C PHE A 146 10.02 24.11 -11.13
N LYS A 147 10.95 23.69 -11.99
CA LYS A 147 11.17 24.17 -13.35
C LYS A 147 11.59 23.00 -14.22
N GLU A 148 11.55 23.18 -15.53
CA GLU A 148 11.99 22.18 -16.51
C GLU A 148 13.40 21.66 -16.16
N ASN A 149 13.51 20.35 -15.87
CA ASN A 149 14.73 19.66 -15.40
C ASN A 149 15.25 20.03 -13.99
N GLU A 150 14.48 20.78 -13.19
CA GLU A 150 14.81 21.12 -11.81
C GLU A 150 13.77 20.53 -10.84
N PRO A 151 14.01 19.32 -10.28
CA PRO A 151 13.03 18.64 -9.43
C PRO A 151 12.92 19.22 -8.01
N TYR A 152 13.84 20.10 -7.62
CA TYR A 152 13.95 20.58 -6.25
C TYR A 152 13.32 21.95 -6.06
N HIS A 153 12.47 22.04 -5.03
CA HIS A 153 11.86 23.25 -4.52
C HIS A 153 12.62 23.73 -3.28
N ASN A 154 12.63 25.04 -3.06
CA ASN A 154 13.22 25.61 -1.85
C ASN A 154 12.10 26.13 -0.96
N ILE A 155 11.98 25.57 0.25
CA ILE A 155 11.04 26.04 1.25
C ILE A 155 11.78 26.73 2.39
N TYR A 156 11.08 27.65 3.06
CA TYR A 156 11.59 28.42 4.19
C TYR A 156 10.62 28.31 5.37
N PRO A 157 10.60 27.18 6.09
CA PRO A 157 9.64 27.00 7.16
C PRO A 157 9.93 27.98 8.30
N GLU A 158 8.94 28.77 8.70
CA GLU A 158 9.08 29.79 9.76
C GLU A 158 9.52 29.19 11.10
N ILE A 159 9.20 27.92 11.35
CA ILE A 159 9.58 27.19 12.58
C ILE A 159 11.10 27.01 12.71
N LEU A 160 11.84 27.01 11.59
CA LEU A 160 13.28 26.71 11.59
C LEU A 160 14.17 27.96 11.70
N GLY A 161 13.67 29.15 11.40
CA GLY A 161 14.48 30.37 11.40
C GLY A 161 13.67 31.64 11.66
N ASP A 162 14.32 32.65 12.22
CA ASP A 162 13.75 34.00 12.33
C ASP A 162 13.67 34.68 10.96
N VAL A 163 12.80 35.69 10.84
CA VAL A 163 12.68 36.60 9.67
C VAL A 163 14.05 37.15 9.19
N LYS A 164 15.04 37.22 10.09
CA LYS A 164 16.40 37.72 9.80
C LYS A 164 17.39 36.64 9.35
N LYS A 165 17.12 35.36 9.59
CA LYS A 165 17.98 34.21 9.20
C LYS A 165 17.10 33.02 8.79
N PRO A 166 16.43 33.10 7.63
CA PRO A 166 15.59 32.01 7.16
C PRO A 166 16.46 30.79 6.83
N VAL A 167 16.04 29.61 7.30
CA VAL A 167 16.69 28.34 6.97
C VAL A 167 16.13 27.84 5.64
N LYS A 168 17.03 27.66 4.67
CA LYS A 168 16.67 27.13 3.35
C LYS A 168 16.69 25.61 3.38
N LEU A 169 15.57 24.97 3.05
CA LEU A 169 15.51 23.52 2.84
C LEU A 169 15.27 23.20 1.37
N ARG A 170 16.09 22.30 0.82
CA ARG A 170 15.93 21.77 -0.53
C ARG A 170 15.02 20.54 -0.47
N CYS A 171 13.87 20.62 -1.11
CA CYS A 171 12.81 19.63 -0.99
C CYS A 171 12.28 19.17 -2.36
N LEU A 172 11.63 18.03 -2.40
CA LEU A 172 10.77 17.61 -3.51
C LEU A 172 9.32 17.93 -3.16
N HIS A 173 8.58 18.51 -4.10
CA HIS A 173 7.15 18.74 -3.98
C HIS A 173 6.41 17.45 -4.36
N LEU A 174 5.64 16.87 -3.42
CA LEU A 174 4.89 15.65 -3.62
C LEU A 174 3.48 15.96 -4.14
N ARG A 175 3.13 15.43 -5.31
CA ARG A 175 1.87 15.75 -6.01
C ARG A 175 0.62 15.33 -5.26
N PHE A 176 0.65 14.14 -4.65
CA PHE A 176 -0.49 13.53 -3.99
C PHE A 176 -0.23 13.37 -2.51
N ALA A 177 -0.43 14.42 -1.74
CA ALA A 177 -0.07 14.43 -0.33
C ALA A 177 -0.75 13.29 0.48
N ALA A 178 -2.01 12.95 0.17
CA ALA A 178 -2.74 11.82 0.75
C ALA A 178 -2.14 10.42 0.42
N ARG A 179 -1.30 10.32 -0.62
CA ARG A 179 -0.57 9.08 -0.96
C ARG A 179 0.53 8.78 0.07
N PHE A 180 1.12 9.81 0.65
CA PHE A 180 2.23 9.71 1.59
C PHE A 180 1.75 9.84 3.04
N VAL A 181 0.74 10.67 3.29
CA VAL A 181 0.21 10.93 4.64
C VAL A 181 -1.29 10.59 4.67
N PRO A 182 -1.71 9.45 5.26
CA PRO A 182 -3.11 9.04 5.27
C PRO A 182 -4.04 9.97 6.06
N ASP A 183 -3.54 10.63 7.11
CA ASP A 183 -4.29 11.54 7.98
C ASP A 183 -3.88 13.00 7.75
N ILE A 184 -3.71 13.42 6.49
CA ILE A 184 -3.19 14.75 6.20
C ILE A 184 -4.07 15.90 6.71
N GLU A 185 -5.38 15.68 6.79
CA GLU A 185 -6.35 16.64 7.35
C GLU A 185 -6.11 16.97 8.83
N LYS A 186 -5.36 16.11 9.55
CA LYS A 186 -5.00 16.33 10.96
C LYS A 186 -3.66 17.06 11.11
N VAL A 187 -2.95 17.29 10.01
CA VAL A 187 -1.64 17.97 10.01
C VAL A 187 -1.86 19.47 9.84
N TYR A 188 -1.33 20.26 10.76
CA TYR A 188 -1.35 21.72 10.65
C TYR A 188 -0.44 22.17 9.50
N SER A 189 -0.99 22.87 8.51
CA SER A 189 -0.21 23.52 7.46
C SER A 189 0.55 24.72 8.04
N LEU A 190 1.79 24.90 7.59
CA LEU A 190 2.55 26.14 7.82
C LEU A 190 2.25 27.11 6.68
N GLY A 191 2.14 28.40 6.99
CA GLY A 191 1.87 29.48 6.05
C GLY A 191 1.99 30.82 6.75
#